data_AF-A0A9E6CKD9-F1
#
_entry.id   AF-A0A9E6CKD9-F1
#
_cell.length_a   1.000
_cell.length_b   1.000
_cell.length_c   1.000
_cell.angle_alpha   90.00
_cell.angle_beta   90.00
_cell.angle_gamma   90.00
#
_symmetry.space_group_name_H-M   'P 1'
#
loop_
_entity.id
_entity.type
_entity.pdbx_description
1 polymer ?
#
loop_
_entity_poly.entity_id
_entity_poly.type
_entity_poly.pdbx_seq_one_letter_code
_entity_poly.pdbx_strand_id
1 'polypeptide(L)'
;MLEATSFRDPVERLKKEFVLGSHKAAAIGMLLEKIKVIMVSSLPNKKVKQLLFTPTKSVDEAISMTSQEYGKNASLLIIPFGGITLPSCNYLAMNSHE
;
A
#
# COMPACT_ATOMS: atom_id res chain seq x y z
N MET A 1 -5.00 -2.79 -13.13
CA MET A 1 -5.55 -1.98 -12.02
C MET A 1 -6.56 -0.94 -12.46
N LEU A 2 -6.36 -0.20 -13.56
CA LEU A 2 -7.33 0.84 -13.97
C LEU A 2 -8.75 0.31 -14.26
N GLU A 3 -8.88 -0.97 -14.63
CA GLU A 3 -10.15 -1.67 -14.81
C GLU A 3 -10.60 -2.47 -13.58
N ALA A 4 -9.84 -2.43 -12.49
CA ALA A 4 -10.22 -3.10 -11.26
C ALA A 4 -11.16 -2.18 -10.46
N THR A 5 -12.28 -2.72 -10.04
CA THR A 5 -13.25 -2.06 -9.16
C THR A 5 -13.06 -2.45 -7.70
N SER A 6 -12.35 -3.56 -7.46
CA SER A 6 -11.97 -4.05 -6.13
C SER A 6 -10.53 -4.54 -6.09
N PHE A 7 -9.96 -4.63 -4.88
CA PHE A 7 -8.63 -5.23 -4.64
C PHE A 7 -8.54 -6.70 -5.07
N ARG A 8 -9.67 -7.41 -5.14
CA ARG A 8 -9.74 -8.84 -5.49
C ARG A 8 -9.74 -9.09 -6.99
N ASP A 9 -10.11 -8.11 -7.81
CA ASP A 9 -10.26 -8.31 -9.25
C ASP A 9 -8.98 -8.86 -9.92
N PRO A 10 -7.75 -8.36 -9.60
CA PRO A 10 -6.54 -8.93 -10.17
C PRO A 10 -6.26 -10.37 -9.72
N VAL A 11 -6.65 -10.73 -8.49
CA VAL A 11 -6.47 -12.08 -7.93
C VAL A 11 -7.40 -13.06 -8.65
N GLU A 12 -8.67 -12.70 -8.80
CA GLU A 12 -9.66 -13.54 -9.48
C GLU A 12 -9.38 -13.67 -10.98
N ARG A 13 -8.84 -12.64 -11.64
CA ARG A 13 -8.37 -12.74 -13.03
C ARG A 13 -7.19 -13.69 -13.17
N LEU A 14 -6.18 -13.58 -12.30
CA LEU A 14 -5.02 -14.47 -12.31
C LEU A 14 -5.39 -15.95 -12.14
N LYS A 15 -6.39 -16.26 -11.30
CA LYS A 15 -6.90 -17.63 -11.11
C LYS A 15 -7.53 -18.22 -12.38
N LYS A 16 -8.11 -17.38 -13.24
CA LYS A 16 -8.77 -17.80 -14.49
C LYS A 16 -7.76 -17.95 -15.63
N GLU A 17 -6.83 -17.00 -15.74
CA GLU A 17 -5.88 -16.96 -16.84
C GLU A 17 -4.58 -16.27 -16.41
N PHE A 18 -3.45 -16.86 -16.78
CA PHE A 18 -2.15 -16.23 -16.59
C PHE A 18 -1.87 -15.23 -17.73
N VAL A 19 -1.61 -13.98 -17.37
CA VAL A 19 -1.14 -12.93 -18.28
C VAL A 19 0.15 -12.37 -17.71
N LEU A 20 1.14 -12.11 -18.57
CA LEU A 20 2.41 -11.55 -18.11
C LEU A 20 2.18 -10.24 -17.35
N GLY A 21 2.65 -10.17 -16.10
CA GLY A 21 2.46 -9.04 -15.20
C GLY A 21 1.21 -9.10 -14.30
N SER A 22 0.26 -10.02 -14.52
CA SER A 22 -0.94 -10.13 -13.68
C SER A 22 -0.63 -10.57 -12.24
N HIS A 23 0.39 -11.41 -12.05
CA HIS A 23 0.82 -11.86 -10.72
C HIS A 23 1.31 -10.72 -9.81
N LYS A 24 1.93 -9.67 -10.37
CA LYS A 24 2.30 -8.47 -9.59
C LYS A 24 1.07 -7.66 -9.19
N ALA A 25 0.11 -7.50 -10.11
CA ALA A 25 -1.13 -6.81 -9.83
C ALA A 25 -1.97 -7.54 -8.76
N ALA A 26 -1.99 -8.88 -8.79
CA ALA A 26 -2.61 -9.72 -7.77
C ALA A 26 -1.92 -9.56 -6.41
N ALA A 27 -0.59 -9.62 -6.36
CA ALA A 27 0.16 -9.41 -5.11
C ALA A 27 -0.10 -8.02 -4.50
N ILE A 28 -0.13 -6.97 -5.34
CA ILE A 28 -0.47 -5.61 -4.91
C ILE A 28 -1.93 -5.57 -4.42
N GLY A 29 -2.87 -6.18 -5.13
CA GLY A 29 -4.28 -6.27 -4.70
C GLY A 29 -4.43 -6.91 -3.33
N MET A 30 -3.79 -8.07 -3.11
CA MET A 30 -3.78 -8.76 -1.81
C MET A 30 -3.16 -7.93 -0.69
N LEU A 31 -2.14 -7.11 -1.00
CA LEU A 31 -1.55 -6.19 -0.03
C LEU A 31 -2.55 -5.09 0.37
N LEU A 32 -3.22 -4.48 -0.61
CA LEU A 32 -4.17 -3.39 -0.39
C LEU A 32 -5.44 -3.80 0.38
N GLU A 33 -5.76 -5.10 0.44
CA GLU A 33 -6.80 -5.58 1.37
C GLU A 33 -6.43 -5.39 2.85
N LYS A 34 -5.13 -5.30 3.15
CA LYS A 34 -4.59 -5.27 4.52
C LYS A 34 -4.04 -3.91 4.92
N ILE A 35 -3.72 -3.06 3.95
CA ILE A 35 -3.10 -1.75 4.20
C ILE A 35 -3.80 -0.63 3.45
N LYS A 36 -3.80 0.57 4.04
CA LYS A 36 -4.19 1.80 3.38
C LYS A 36 -2.96 2.46 2.77
N VAL A 37 -2.99 2.71 1.46
CA VAL A 37 -1.94 3.46 0.76
C VAL A 37 -2.41 4.90 0.55
N ILE A 38 -1.67 5.84 1.14
CA ILE A 38 -1.85 7.28 0.95
C ILE A 38 -0.75 7.75 0.00
N MET A 39 -1.10 8.50 -1.04
CA MET A 39 -0.18 8.89 -2.10
C MET A 39 -0.14 10.41 -2.27
N VAL A 40 1.03 10.98 -2.00
CA VAL A 40 1.38 12.36 -2.33
C VAL A 40 2.07 12.34 -3.68
N SER A 41 1.45 12.93 -4.70
CA SER A 41 2.01 12.97 -6.06
C SER A 41 1.39 14.09 -6.89
N SER A 42 2.00 14.40 -8.04
CA SER A 42 1.43 15.30 -9.04
C SER A 42 0.34 14.65 -9.90
N LEU A 43 0.03 13.37 -9.70
CA LEU A 43 -1.02 12.69 -10.46
C LEU A 43 -2.40 13.26 -10.11
N PRO A 44 -3.33 13.36 -11.09
CA PRO A 44 -4.69 13.77 -10.80
C PRO A 44 -5.36 12.83 -9.79
N ASN A 45 -6.04 13.40 -8.79
CA ASN A 45 -6.73 12.64 -7.73
C ASN A 45 -7.63 11.52 -8.26
N LYS A 46 -8.29 11.73 -9.41
CA LYS A 46 -9.11 10.71 -10.09
C LYS A 46 -8.28 9.47 -10.45
N LYS A 47 -7.07 9.64 -10.98
CA LYS A 47 -6.16 8.53 -11.32
C LYS A 47 -5.69 7.81 -10.07
N VAL A 48 -5.33 8.54 -9.00
CA VAL A 48 -4.91 7.94 -7.73
C VAL A 48 -6.01 7.05 -7.14
N LYS A 49 -7.26 7.54 -7.16
CA LYS A 49 -8.43 6.76 -6.72
C LYS A 49 -8.69 5.53 -7.59
N GLN A 50 -8.44 5.59 -8.90
CA GLN A 50 -8.52 4.43 -9.80
C GLN A 50 -7.45 3.36 -9.51
N LEU A 51 -6.35 3.74 -8.86
CA LEU A 51 -5.36 2.79 -8.34
C LEU A 51 -5.74 2.23 -6.96
N LEU A 52 -6.92 2.61 -6.46
CA LEU A 52 -7.45 2.25 -5.14
C LEU A 52 -6.59 2.80 -3.98
N PHE A 53 -5.92 3.94 -4.20
CA PHE A 53 -5.15 4.67 -3.19
C PHE A 53 -5.88 5.94 -2.74
N THR A 54 -5.46 6.49 -1.60
CA THR A 54 -5.98 7.76 -1.06
C THR A 54 -5.07 8.92 -1.48
N PRO A 55 -5.54 9.89 -2.30
CA PRO A 55 -4.72 11.04 -2.69
C PRO A 55 -4.64 12.09 -1.58
N THR A 56 -3.45 12.67 -1.39
CA THR A 56 -3.22 13.86 -0.54
C THR A 56 -2.31 14.86 -1.25
N LYS A 57 -2.36 16.13 -0.84
CA LYS A 57 -1.64 17.24 -1.48
C LYS A 57 -0.23 17.43 -0.90
N SER A 58 -0.01 17.04 0.36
CA SER A 58 1.29 17.15 1.02
C SER A 58 1.54 16.00 1.99
N VAL A 59 2.80 15.87 2.40
CA VAL A 59 3.21 14.94 3.45
C VAL A 59 2.58 15.31 4.79
N ASP A 60 2.48 16.61 5.12
CA ASP A 60 1.82 17.09 6.35
C ASP A 60 0.34 16.70 6.41
N GLU A 61 -0.38 16.80 5.28
CA GLU A 61 -1.78 16.38 5.19
C GLU A 61 -1.91 14.86 5.41
N ALA A 62 -0.99 14.06 4.83
CA ALA A 62 -0.98 12.61 5.02
C ALA A 62 -0.68 12.21 6.48
N ILE A 63 0.29 12.85 7.13
CA ILE A 63 0.63 12.62 8.54
C ILE A 63 -0.53 13.04 9.44
N SER A 64 -1.16 14.19 9.17
CA SER A 64 -2.31 14.66 9.95
C SER A 64 -3.50 13.71 9.84
N MET A 65 -3.83 13.24 8.64
CA MET A 65 -4.89 12.27 8.39
C MET A 65 -4.64 10.95 9.13
N THR A 66 -3.43 10.39 9.03
CA THR A 66 -3.08 9.12 9.70
C THR A 66 -3.02 9.28 11.22
N SER A 67 -2.54 10.41 11.74
CA SER A 67 -2.49 10.67 13.18
C SER A 67 -3.89 10.76 13.80
N GLN A 68 -4.88 11.25 13.05
CA GLN A 68 -6.28 11.26 13.49
C GLN A 68 -6.89 9.85 13.50
N GLU A 69 -6.50 8.99 12.56
CA GLU A 69 -7.04 7.64 12.40
C GLU A 69 -6.40 6.62 13.36
N TYR A 70 -5.08 6.64 13.51
CA TYR A 70 -4.31 5.66 14.29
C TYR A 70 -3.88 6.17 15.68
N GLY A 71 -4.12 7.45 15.97
CA GLY A 71 -3.77 8.08 17.24
C GLY A 71 -2.33 8.59 17.31
N LYS A 72 -2.08 9.52 18.24
CA LYS A 72 -0.78 10.23 18.38
C LYS A 72 0.40 9.35 18.84
N ASN A 73 0.11 8.17 19.37
CA ASN A 73 1.14 7.24 19.88
C ASN A 73 1.55 6.18 18.86
N ALA A 74 1.07 6.27 17.61
CA ALA A 74 1.49 5.36 16.55
C ALA A 74 2.99 5.48 16.29
N SER A 75 3.67 4.34 16.12
CA SER A 75 5.08 4.33 15.71
C SER A 75 5.19 4.66 14.22
N LEU A 76 6.15 5.52 13.88
CA LEU A 76 6.42 5.92 12.49
C LEU A 76 7.79 5.41 12.05
N LEU A 77 7.82 4.65 10.95
CA LEU A 77 9.04 4.24 10.27
C LEU A 77 9.24 5.09 9.02
N ILE A 78 10.38 5.77 8.91
CA ILE A 78 10.72 6.61 7.75
C ILE A 78 11.75 5.88 6.90
N ILE A 79 11.45 5.71 5.61
CA ILE A 79 12.37 5.13 4.62
C ILE A 79 12.53 6.15 3.47
N PRO A 80 13.54 7.04 3.53
CA PRO A 80 13.68 8.13 2.56
C PRO A 80 13.85 7.64 1.11
N PHE A 81 14.54 6.52 0.91
CA PHE A 81 14.85 5.97 -0.41
C PHE A 81 14.23 4.58 -0.61
N GLY A 82 12.90 4.47 -0.45
CA GLY A 82 12.19 3.19 -0.47
C GLY A 82 12.39 2.34 -1.73
N GLY A 83 12.64 2.95 -2.89
CA GLY A 83 12.87 2.24 -4.15
C GLY A 83 14.22 1.49 -4.24
N ILE A 84 15.18 1.82 -3.37
CA ILE A 84 16.52 1.21 -3.32
C ILE A 84 16.86 0.67 -1.93
N THR A 85 15.90 0.70 -1.00
CA THR A 85 16.09 0.18 0.36
C THR A 85 15.54 -1.24 0.41
N LEU A 86 16.36 -2.19 0.85
CA LEU A 86 15.92 -3.55 1.16
C LEU A 86 15.73 -3.69 2.68
N PRO A 87 14.49 -3.61 3.21
CA PRO A 87 14.26 -3.75 4.65
C PRO A 87 14.53 -5.19 5.09
N SER A 88 15.32 -5.36 6.14
CA SER A 88 15.48 -6.65 6.83
C SER A 88 14.64 -6.66 8.11
N CYS A 89 13.79 -7.66 8.28
CA CYS A 89 13.12 -7.91 9.55
C CYS A 89 13.83 -9.07 10.25
N ASN A 90 14.36 -8.83 11.45
CA ASN A 90 15.04 -9.88 12.21
C ASN A 90 13.98 -10.74 12.92
N TYR A 91 13.66 -11.90 12.35
CA TYR A 91 12.55 -12.76 12.78
C TYR A 91 12.71 -13.31 14.21
N LEU A 92 13.95 -13.33 14.74
CA LEU A 92 14.28 -13.91 16.06
C LEU A 92 13.78 -13.08 17.25
N ALA A 93 13.40 -11.81 17.08
CA ALA A 93 12.95 -10.95 18.18
C ALA A 93 11.43 -10.99 18.42
N MET A 94 10.64 -11.66 17.55
CA MET A 94 9.17 -11.69 17.66
C MET A 94 8.64 -12.91 18.43
N ASN A 95 9.51 -13.86 18.80
CA ASN A 95 9.16 -15.08 19.55
C ASN A 95 9.82 -15.17 20.94
N SER A 96 10.45 -14.09 21.45
CA SER A 96 11.06 -14.09 22.80
C SER A 96 10.06 -13.76 23.93
N HIS A 97 8.76 -13.97 23.67
CA HIS A 97 7.70 -13.95 24.66
C HIS A 97 7.04 -15.34 24.71
N GLU A 98 7.84 -16.35 25.06
CA GLU A 98 7.36 -17.58 25.73
C GLU A 98 8.20 -17.79 27.00
#